data_AF-A0A966VQT4-F1
#
_entry.id   AF-A0A966VQT4-F1
#
_cell.length_a   1.000
_cell.length_b   1.000
_cell.length_c   1.000
_cell.angle_alpha   90.00
_cell.angle_beta   90.00
_cell.angle_gamma   90.00
#
_symmetry.space_group_name_H-M   'P 1'
#
loop_
_entity.id
_entity.type
_entity.pdbx_description
1 polymer ?
#
loop_
_entity_poly.entity_id
_entity_poly.type
_entity_poly.pdbx_seq_one_letter_code
_entity_poly.pdbx_strand_id
1 'polypeptide(L)'
;MVFSLLFFLSLKGYHEPWGKDKELLQQHSKKIILAESEDFIGKTLENAILFHQDVLSPIDGPRSHFRPTSSRYTLLSIRRFGPFKGWIKGCDRLMRENNDPWVYRTVVIDNVEYKWDPSYEKNPMY
;
A
#
# COMPACT_ATOMS: atom_id res chain seq x y z
N MET A 1 -42.28 -7.75 -2.21
CA MET A 1 -41.57 -8.80 -1.43
C MET A 1 -40.80 -9.83 -2.29
N VAL A 2 -40.61 -9.64 -3.61
CA VAL A 2 -39.88 -10.61 -4.47
C VAL A 2 -38.46 -10.15 -4.85
N PHE A 3 -38.21 -8.83 -4.88
CA PHE A 3 -36.89 -8.27 -5.20
C PHE A 3 -35.82 -8.49 -4.12
N SER A 4 -36.21 -8.72 -2.86
CA SER A 4 -35.24 -8.94 -1.77
C SER A 4 -34.65 -10.36 -1.79
N LEU A 5 -35.39 -11.36 -2.30
CA LEU A 5 -34.93 -12.75 -2.31
C LEU A 5 -33.79 -12.99 -3.32
N LEU A 6 -33.78 -12.27 -4.44
CA LEU A 6 -32.76 -12.41 -5.48
C LEU A 6 -31.39 -11.83 -5.07
N PHE A 7 -31.37 -10.89 -4.14
CA PHE A 7 -30.11 -10.32 -3.63
C PHE A 7 -29.35 -11.33 -2.75
N PHE A 8 -30.07 -12.14 -1.96
CA PHE A 8 -29.46 -13.15 -1.09
C PHE A 8 -29.00 -14.42 -1.84
N LEU A 9 -29.61 -14.75 -2.98
CA LEU A 9 -29.17 -15.87 -3.82
C LEU A 9 -27.86 -15.57 -4.57
N SER A 10 -27.55 -14.30 -4.86
CA SER A 10 -26.32 -13.90 -5.55
C SER A 10 -25.06 -14.00 -4.68
N LEU A 11 -25.18 -13.97 -3.35
CA LEU A 11 -24.02 -13.99 -2.44
C LEU A 11 -23.45 -15.40 -2.22
N LYS A 12 -24.21 -16.47 -2.51
CA LYS A 12 -23.76 -17.86 -2.28
C LYS A 12 -22.75 -18.39 -3.30
N GLY A 13 -22.59 -17.71 -4.45
CA GLY A 13 -21.62 -18.06 -5.49
C GLY A 13 -20.47 -17.05 -5.62
N TYR A 14 -20.36 -16.09 -4.71
CA TYR A 14 -19.27 -15.13 -4.70
C TYR A 14 -18.00 -15.81 -4.17
N HIS A 15 -17.16 -16.28 -5.09
CA HIS A 15 -15.74 -16.45 -4.84
C HIS A 15 -15.04 -15.12 -5.11
N GLU A 16 -14.15 -14.67 -4.23
CA GLU A 16 -13.26 -13.54 -4.57
C GLU A 16 -12.46 -13.93 -5.82
N PRO A 17 -12.60 -13.20 -6.96
CA PRO A 17 -11.92 -13.59 -8.19
C PRO A 17 -10.43 -13.22 -8.21
N TRP A 18 -9.92 -12.62 -7.12
CA TRP A 18 -8.55 -12.16 -6.96
C TRP A 18 -7.95 -12.75 -5.68
N GLY A 19 -7.37 -13.94 -5.83
CA GLY A 19 -6.15 -14.36 -5.13
C GLY A 19 -6.17 -14.47 -3.61
N LYS A 20 -5.48 -15.50 -3.11
CA LYS A 20 -5.12 -15.74 -1.70
C LYS A 20 -4.27 -14.61 -1.06
N ASP A 21 -4.06 -13.53 -1.79
CA ASP A 21 -3.14 -12.44 -1.47
C ASP A 21 -3.68 -11.52 -0.37
N LYS A 22 -5.01 -11.42 -0.22
CA LYS A 22 -5.61 -10.74 0.95
C LYS A 22 -5.29 -11.44 2.27
N GLU A 23 -5.15 -12.77 2.26
CA GLU A 23 -4.76 -13.54 3.46
C GLU A 23 -3.32 -13.22 3.88
N LEU A 24 -2.42 -12.96 2.91
CA LEU A 24 -1.04 -12.53 3.17
C LEU A 24 -0.97 -11.10 3.72
N LEU A 25 -1.90 -10.21 3.34
CA LEU A 25 -2.00 -8.84 3.86
C LEU A 25 -2.42 -8.80 5.34
N GLN A 26 -3.28 -9.73 5.78
CA GLN A 26 -3.73 -9.80 7.18
C GLN A 26 -2.59 -10.16 8.14
N GLN A 27 -1.68 -11.05 7.75
CA GLN A 27 -0.63 -11.57 8.63
C GLN A 27 0.59 -10.64 8.74
N HIS A 28 0.83 -9.78 7.73
CA HIS A 28 1.97 -8.85 7.71
C HIS A 28 1.62 -7.42 8.20
N SER A 29 0.36 -7.15 8.54
CA SER A 29 -0.08 -5.94 9.23
C SER A 29 0.29 -5.96 10.72
N LYS A 30 1.53 -6.36 11.05
CA LYS A 30 2.13 -6.00 12.33
C LYS A 30 2.29 -4.48 12.29
N LYS A 31 1.28 -3.80 12.83
CA LYS A 31 1.09 -2.35 12.92
C LYS A 31 2.43 -1.70 13.30
N ILE A 32 3.12 -1.10 12.33
CA ILE A 32 4.09 -0.06 12.64
C ILE A 32 3.22 1.10 13.11
N ILE A 33 3.16 1.30 14.42
CA ILE A 33 2.28 2.30 15.04
C ILE A 33 2.92 3.68 14.81
N LEU A 34 2.81 4.18 13.58
CA LEU A 34 2.86 5.61 13.35
C LEU A 34 1.46 6.14 13.65
N ALA A 35 1.39 7.20 14.46
CA ALA A 35 0.12 7.87 14.72
C ALA A 35 -0.50 8.30 13.39
N GLU A 36 -1.81 8.11 13.27
CA GLU A 36 -2.57 8.68 12.16
C GLU A 36 -2.43 10.20 12.20
N SER A 37 -2.47 10.86 11.04
CA SER A 37 -2.46 12.32 11.04
C SER A 37 -3.69 12.87 11.76
N GLU A 38 -3.48 13.70 12.77
CA GLU A 38 -4.56 14.45 13.46
C GLU A 38 -5.14 15.56 12.56
N ASP A 39 -4.39 15.98 11.54
CA ASP A 39 -4.79 17.03 10.59
C ASP A 39 -5.83 16.51 9.58
N PHE A 40 -6.84 17.32 9.27
CA PHE A 40 -7.86 17.00 8.26
C PHE A 40 -7.27 16.71 6.87
N ILE A 41 -6.26 17.48 6.45
CA ILE A 41 -5.57 17.29 5.17
C ILE A 41 -4.83 15.95 5.15
N GLY A 42 -4.13 15.63 6.24
CA GLY A 42 -3.47 14.34 6.40
C GLY A 42 -4.48 13.20 6.28
N LYS A 43 -5.59 13.28 7.01
CA LYS A 43 -6.62 12.23 7.02
C LYS A 43 -7.25 12.04 5.64
N THR A 44 -7.50 13.12 4.93
CA THR A 44 -8.04 13.07 3.56
C THR A 44 -7.05 12.40 2.59
N LEU A 45 -5.76 12.75 2.67
CA LEU A 45 -4.71 12.12 1.85
C LEU A 45 -4.49 10.65 2.22
N GLU A 46 -4.47 10.32 3.51
CA GLU A 46 -4.37 8.94 3.99
C GLU A 46 -5.53 8.10 3.46
N ASN A 47 -6.78 8.60 3.58
CA ASN A 47 -7.96 7.92 3.09
C ASN A 47 -7.93 7.73 1.57
N ALA A 48 -7.42 8.70 0.80
CA ALA A 48 -7.25 8.54 -0.64
C ALA A 48 -6.24 7.43 -0.98
N ILE A 49 -5.12 7.35 -0.24
CA ILE A 49 -4.11 6.29 -0.44
C ILE A 49 -4.66 4.93 -0.04
N LEU A 50 -5.39 4.85 1.08
CA LEU A 50 -6.04 3.62 1.54
C LEU A 50 -7.12 3.16 0.54
N PHE A 51 -7.95 4.07 0.03
CA PHE A 51 -8.90 3.76 -1.03
C PHE A 51 -8.21 3.21 -2.28
N HIS A 52 -7.10 3.82 -2.70
CA HIS A 52 -6.29 3.28 -3.79
C HIS A 52 -5.75 1.87 -3.46
N GLN A 53 -5.27 1.62 -2.24
CA GLN A 53 -4.74 0.32 -1.83
C GLN A 53 -5.81 -0.78 -1.74
N ASP A 54 -6.99 -0.44 -1.22
CA ASP A 54 -8.04 -1.40 -0.89
C ASP A 54 -9.01 -1.66 -2.05
N VAL A 55 -9.18 -0.67 -2.95
CA VAL A 55 -10.16 -0.72 -4.04
C VAL A 55 -9.50 -0.78 -5.41
N LEU A 56 -8.54 0.11 -5.70
CA LEU A 56 -7.96 0.23 -7.05
C LEU A 56 -6.83 -0.78 -7.30
N SER A 57 -5.89 -0.89 -6.36
CA SER A 57 -4.71 -1.76 -6.50
C SER A 57 -5.05 -3.24 -6.66
N PRO A 58 -6.09 -3.81 -6.02
CA PRO A 58 -6.44 -5.22 -6.24
C PRO A 58 -6.97 -5.48 -7.66
N ILE A 59 -7.60 -4.48 -8.28
CA ILE A 59 -8.11 -4.57 -9.66
C ILE A 59 -6.94 -4.52 -10.66
N ASP A 60 -5.96 -3.66 -10.40
CA ASP A 60 -4.80 -3.45 -11.29
C ASP A 60 -3.65 -4.46 -11.08
N GLY A 61 -3.65 -5.19 -9.96
CA GLY A 61 -2.58 -6.11 -9.59
C GLY A 61 -1.29 -5.44 -9.09
N PRO A 62 -0.27 -6.24 -8.70
CA PRO A 62 0.98 -5.74 -8.15
C PRO A 62 1.87 -5.13 -9.23
N ARG A 63 1.92 -3.80 -9.31
CA ARG A 63 2.73 -3.06 -10.29
C ARG A 63 4.04 -2.49 -9.74
N SER A 64 4.24 -2.51 -8.41
CA SER A 64 5.36 -1.79 -7.82
C SER A 64 6.65 -2.60 -7.76
N HIS A 65 7.74 -2.00 -8.25
CA HIS A 65 9.11 -2.54 -8.20
C HIS A 65 9.81 -2.26 -6.87
N PHE A 66 9.14 -1.56 -5.96
CA PHE A 66 9.64 -1.21 -4.64
C PHE A 66 9.03 -2.04 -3.52
N ARG A 67 9.81 -2.24 -2.44
CA ARG A 67 9.35 -2.80 -1.17
C ARG A 67 9.75 -1.88 0.00
N PRO A 68 8.80 -1.42 0.84
CA PRO A 68 7.33 -1.51 0.65
C PRO A 68 6.88 -0.86 -0.68
N THR A 69 5.65 -1.14 -1.13
CA THR A 69 5.12 -0.54 -2.36
C THR A 69 5.12 0.99 -2.29
N SER A 70 5.18 1.68 -3.44
CA SER A 70 5.22 3.16 -3.46
C SER A 70 4.04 3.80 -2.72
N SER A 71 2.81 3.28 -2.90
CA SER A 71 1.64 3.76 -2.16
C SER A 71 1.76 3.55 -0.64
N ARG A 72 2.31 2.40 -0.21
CA ARG A 72 2.52 2.10 1.20
C ARG A 72 3.60 3.00 1.80
N TYR A 73 4.67 3.24 1.05
CA TYR A 73 5.70 4.20 1.43
C TYR A 73 5.13 5.60 1.62
N THR A 74 4.25 6.07 0.72
CA THR A 74 3.60 7.39 0.83
C THR A 74 2.74 7.48 2.07
N LEU A 75 1.88 6.48 2.33
CA LEU A 75 1.04 6.44 3.55
C LEU A 75 1.90 6.55 4.82
N LEU A 76 2.96 5.76 4.90
CA LEU A 76 3.87 5.75 6.04
C LEU A 76 4.66 7.07 6.16
N SER A 77 5.01 7.68 5.03
CA SER A 77 5.71 8.97 5.01
C SER A 77 4.79 10.11 5.46
N ILE A 78 3.50 10.08 5.12
CA ILE A 78 2.50 11.04 5.62
C ILE A 78 2.36 10.90 7.14
N ARG A 79 2.20 9.68 7.64
CA ARG A 79 2.12 9.42 9.09
C ARG A 79 3.38 9.82 9.85
N ARG A 80 4.56 9.68 9.23
CA ARG A 80 5.84 9.99 9.87
C ARG A 80 6.23 11.47 9.81
N PHE A 81 5.99 12.11 8.66
CA PHE A 81 6.54 13.44 8.36
C PHE A 81 5.46 14.52 8.16
N GLY A 82 4.18 14.16 8.27
CA GLY A 82 3.05 15.03 7.96
C GLY A 82 2.64 15.00 6.48
N PRO A 83 1.46 15.53 6.15
CA PRO A 83 0.85 15.44 4.82
C PRO A 83 1.74 15.95 3.70
N PHE A 84 2.31 17.15 3.85
CA PHE A 84 3.08 17.81 2.80
C PHE A 84 4.41 17.09 2.51
N LYS A 85 5.22 16.87 3.54
CA LYS A 85 6.54 16.22 3.40
C LYS A 85 6.39 14.75 3.03
N GLY A 86 5.37 14.08 3.56
CA GLY A 86 5.04 12.70 3.22
C GLY A 86 4.61 12.55 1.76
N TRP A 87 3.76 13.46 1.28
CA TRP A 87 3.33 13.50 -0.12
C TRP A 87 4.50 13.72 -1.08
N ILE A 88 5.35 14.72 -0.82
CA ILE A 88 6.54 15.00 -1.66
C ILE A 88 7.46 13.78 -1.75
N LYS A 89 7.69 13.09 -0.63
CA LYS A 89 8.48 11.85 -0.61
C LYS A 89 7.85 10.75 -1.46
N GLY A 90 6.53 10.61 -1.39
CA GLY A 90 5.78 9.68 -2.24
C GLY A 90 5.95 9.99 -3.73
N CYS A 91 5.79 11.27 -4.11
CA CYS A 91 5.98 11.72 -5.49
C CYS A 91 7.42 11.51 -6.00
N ASP A 92 8.43 11.85 -5.20
CA ASP A 92 9.84 11.61 -5.55
C ASP A 92 10.11 10.13 -5.80
N ARG A 93 9.57 9.23 -4.97
CA ARG A 93 9.69 7.78 -5.19
C ARG A 93 8.99 7.32 -6.47
N LEU A 94 7.78 7.81 -6.73
CA LEU A 94 7.03 7.48 -7.95
C LEU A 94 7.80 7.89 -9.22
N MET A 95 8.47 9.05 -9.20
CA MET A 95 9.31 9.48 -10.31
C MET A 95 10.50 8.54 -10.57
N ARG A 96 10.95 7.79 -9.55
CA ARG A 96 12.06 6.83 -9.62
C ARG A 96 11.59 5.40 -9.88
N GLU A 97 10.29 5.20 -10.04
CA GLU A 97 9.66 3.94 -10.44
C GLU A 97 9.63 3.81 -11.98
N ASN A 98 10.79 4.03 -12.58
CA ASN A 98 11.05 3.86 -14.00
C ASN A 98 12.29 2.96 -14.19
N ASN A 99 12.69 2.76 -15.45
CA ASN A 99 13.84 1.93 -15.83
C ASN A 99 15.18 2.66 -15.72
N ASP A 100 15.22 3.88 -15.19
CA ASP A 100 16.47 4.63 -15.06
C ASP A 100 17.39 3.98 -14.02
N PRO A 101 18.73 4.12 -14.17
CA PRO A 101 19.74 3.43 -13.35
C PRO A 101 19.91 4.06 -11.95
N TRP A 102 18.81 4.15 -11.20
CA TRP A 102 18.85 4.57 -9.80
C TRP A 102 19.46 3.47 -8.93
N VAL A 103 20.49 3.83 -8.16
CA VAL A 103 21.13 2.90 -7.21
C VAL A 103 20.24 2.77 -5.98
N TYR A 104 19.70 1.57 -5.77
CA TYR A 104 18.96 1.19 -4.58
C TYR A 104 19.55 -0.07 -3.98
N ARG A 105 19.39 -0.24 -2.67
CA ARG A 105 19.49 -1.58 -2.06
C ARG A 105 18.39 -2.44 -2.67
N THR A 106 18.68 -3.68 -3.02
CA THR A 106 17.65 -4.63 -3.47
C THR A 106 17.44 -5.76 -2.48
N VAL A 107 16.25 -6.34 -2.49
CA VAL A 107 15.88 -7.53 -1.71
C VAL A 107 15.16 -8.51 -2.61
N VAL A 108 15.43 -9.80 -2.43
CA VAL A 108 14.74 -10.86 -3.16
C VAL A 108 13.60 -11.39 -2.28
N ILE A 109 12.37 -11.31 -2.79
CA ILE A 109 11.18 -11.86 -2.14
C ILE A 109 10.50 -12.75 -3.19
N ASP A 110 10.29 -14.02 -2.87
CA ASP A 110 9.67 -14.99 -3.77
C ASP A 110 10.35 -15.09 -5.16
N ASN A 111 11.68 -15.11 -5.19
CA ASN A 111 12.51 -15.11 -6.40
C ASN A 111 12.35 -13.89 -7.31
N VAL A 112 11.72 -12.82 -6.83
CA VAL A 112 11.63 -11.52 -7.53
C VAL A 112 12.47 -10.48 -6.79
N GLU A 113 13.29 -9.75 -7.54
CA GLU A 113 14.11 -8.67 -7.02
C GLU A 113 13.30 -7.37 -6.92
N TYR A 114 13.37 -6.72 -5.76
CA TYR A 114 12.70 -5.44 -5.49
C TYR A 114 13.67 -4.39 -4.97
N LYS A 115 13.45 -3.13 -5.37
CA LYS A 115 14.13 -1.96 -4.80
C LYS A 115 13.66 -1.75 -3.35
N TRP A 116 14.56 -1.74 -2.39
CA TRP A 116 14.29 -1.59 -0.96
C TRP A 116 14.54 -0.16 -0.49
N ASP A 117 13.46 0.49 -0.06
CA ASP A 117 13.50 1.84 0.52
C ASP A 117 12.32 1.99 1.50
N PRO A 118 12.49 1.63 2.79
CA PRO A 118 11.43 1.73 3.77
C PRO A 118 11.40 3.13 4.40
N SER A 119 10.21 3.75 4.48
CA SER A 119 10.03 5.04 5.18
C SER A 119 10.08 4.92 6.70
N TYR A 120 10.14 3.69 7.22
CA TYR A 120 10.41 3.36 8.61
C TYR A 120 11.58 2.38 8.61
N GLU A 121 12.70 2.78 9.17
CA GLU A 121 13.70 1.81 9.59
C GLU A 121 13.56 1.68 11.10
N LYS A 122 13.46 0.44 11.62
CA LYS A 122 14.19 0.17 12.85
C LYS A 122 15.64 0.33 12.44
N ASN A 123 16.29 1.32 13.04
CA ASN A 123 17.69 1.65 12.84
C ASN A 123 18.51 0.42 12.41
N PRO A 124 19.09 0.37 11.19
CA PRO A 124 19.86 -0.80 10.79
C PRO A 124 21.21 -0.92 11.52
N MET A 125 21.48 -0.04 12.50
CA MET A 125 22.78 0.15 13.17
C MET A 125 22.71 0.57 14.65
N TYR A 126 21.57 0.41 15.36
CA TYR A 126 21.49 0.37 16.84
C TYR A 126 20.25 -0.41 17.29
#